data_AF-K2GH51-F1
#
_entry.id   AF-K2GH51-F1
#
_cell.length_a   1.000
_cell.length_b   1.000
_cell.length_c   1.000
_cell.angle_alpha   90.00
_cell.angle_beta   90.00
_cell.angle_gamma   90.00
#
_symmetry.space_group_name_H-M   'P 1'
#
loop_
_entity.id
_entity.type
_entity.pdbx_description
1 polymer ?
#
loop_
_entity_poly.entity_id
_entity_poly.type
_entity_poly.pdbx_seq_one_letter_code
_entity_poly.pdbx_strand_id
1 'polypeptide(L)'
;MRKLPLACVPKENIYYYATQITRRGATRFYIETTLCDAPDNRYFETEMPIESILLYHYKTPLNQIEPVSLVNRKLTQINLGILNKTNAENPTVNTHPTYRNRPCFSFQYHNPGNALEGWIIQIPKLVLGRDLLFSHPYFLRAALFAERYTTDVLIDRNEKKAFHIFIAPNRKITAKDLKDRVFLQKLALILLHPELNRTFLSVYEKTIANQAHSQAYHFDMDAPILDNIQLDVDGLMYPEKKIFRIERINSFENLETGIKKPIIFHVVTQKRLGEIKDIFGENKRQKPSGSQDKSKLDSEAKADIDQQITQLRNKVGQILTIEDLRFSIHASRSEIAGQGGNTDRKDDSIEHGFAGGEAQDDGTLPGFTIDSGTTFVDDHHHNFFLMVKEIEKKGYKVENIHNKDFVKCGRFKGHKLKNGKNRRFYITLILDHNDNKLFYLCEIDTSDGKKNISTLMLRYEPNSNKLMNRHIEPFKIVILSQSLSWPKEFLTKIHDIKPYTINHPAKDLIAIDARYYEGWAERILEKWHSVKNSSPPIT
;
A
#
# COMPACT_ATOMS: atom_id res chain seq x y z
N MET A 1 14.31 -1.49 -7.87
CA MET A 1 13.05 -1.33 -8.63
C MET A 1 12.30 -0.07 -8.15
N ARG A 2 11.17 0.37 -8.76
CA ARG A 2 10.62 1.74 -8.54
C ARG A 2 9.54 1.84 -7.47
N LYS A 3 9.60 2.82 -6.57
CA LYS A 3 8.62 2.99 -5.47
C LYS A 3 7.41 3.83 -5.88
N LEU A 4 6.29 3.19 -6.20
CA LEU A 4 4.99 3.85 -6.32
C LEU A 4 4.34 4.01 -4.93
N PRO A 5 3.78 5.18 -4.59
CA PRO A 5 2.87 5.31 -3.45
C PRO A 5 1.64 4.40 -3.60
N LEU A 6 1.16 3.81 -2.51
CA LEU A 6 -0.04 2.94 -2.55
C LEU A 6 -1.28 3.67 -3.13
N ALA A 7 -1.40 4.97 -2.84
CA ALA A 7 -2.47 5.83 -3.37
C ALA A 7 -2.37 6.12 -4.88
N CYS A 8 -1.25 5.76 -5.54
CA CYS A 8 -1.11 5.84 -7.00
C CYS A 8 -1.61 4.58 -7.72
N VAL A 9 -1.90 3.48 -7.00
CA VAL A 9 -2.46 2.28 -7.63
C VAL A 9 -3.92 2.58 -7.98
N PRO A 10 -4.32 2.54 -9.26
CA PRO A 10 -5.72 2.73 -9.64
C PRO A 10 -6.59 1.66 -8.99
N LYS A 11 -7.81 2.02 -8.56
CA LYS A 11 -8.75 1.10 -7.90
C LYS A 11 -9.16 -0.10 -8.77
N GLU A 12 -8.98 0.02 -10.08
CA GLU A 12 -9.35 -0.95 -11.11
C GLU A 12 -8.17 -1.83 -11.56
N ASN A 13 -6.94 -1.55 -11.10
CA ASN A 13 -5.77 -2.32 -11.51
C ASN A 13 -5.71 -3.68 -10.80
N ILE A 14 -5.39 -4.72 -11.58
CA ILE A 14 -5.26 -6.07 -11.06
C ILE A 14 -3.79 -6.31 -10.70
N TYR A 15 -3.54 -6.70 -9.45
CA TYR A 15 -2.21 -7.08 -8.99
C TYR A 15 -1.77 -8.37 -9.70
N TYR A 16 -0.69 -8.32 -10.48
CA TYR A 16 -0.28 -9.43 -11.34
C TYR A 16 0.55 -10.45 -10.56
N TYR A 17 1.62 -10.01 -9.90
CA TYR A 17 2.39 -10.87 -9.00
C TYR A 17 3.30 -10.11 -8.03
N ALA A 18 3.80 -10.86 -7.04
CA ALA A 18 4.93 -10.50 -6.19
C ALA A 18 6.09 -11.51 -6.30
N THR A 19 7.33 -11.07 -6.18
CA THR A 19 8.54 -11.93 -6.29
C THR A 19 9.50 -11.79 -5.10
N GLN A 20 10.26 -10.70 -5.02
CA GLN A 20 11.31 -10.49 -4.01
C GLN A 20 10.89 -9.47 -2.97
N ILE A 21 11.17 -9.78 -1.71
CA ILE A 21 11.10 -8.87 -0.57
C ILE A 21 12.45 -8.18 -0.43
N THR A 22 12.45 -6.86 -0.28
CA THR A 22 13.63 -6.06 0.02
C THR A 22 13.45 -5.28 1.31
N ARG A 23 14.52 -5.17 2.12
CA ARG A 23 14.51 -4.43 3.39
C ARG A 23 15.08 -3.01 3.19
N ARG A 24 14.37 -2.01 3.71
CA ARG A 24 14.80 -0.60 3.75
C ARG A 24 14.87 -0.11 5.19
N GLY A 25 16.10 0.07 5.69
CA GLY A 25 16.35 0.49 7.07
C GLY A 25 15.87 -0.55 8.09
N ALA A 26 15.75 -0.13 9.35
CA ALA A 26 15.37 -1.04 10.42
C ALA A 26 13.96 -1.64 10.23
N THR A 27 13.00 -0.87 9.68
CA THR A 27 11.57 -1.15 9.89
C THR A 27 10.66 -1.11 8.67
N ARG A 28 11.16 -1.22 7.44
CA ARG A 28 10.29 -1.29 6.25
C ARG A 28 10.69 -2.39 5.28
N PHE A 29 9.70 -3.17 4.88
CA PHE A 29 9.79 -4.19 3.86
C PHE A 29 9.02 -3.71 2.63
N TYR A 30 9.64 -3.88 1.47
CA TYR A 30 9.04 -3.67 0.17
C TYR A 30 8.95 -5.01 -0.55
N ILE A 31 8.05 -5.14 -1.51
CA ILE A 31 7.94 -6.29 -2.38
C ILE A 31 7.91 -5.84 -3.83
N GLU A 32 8.74 -6.49 -4.64
CA GLU A 32 8.73 -6.38 -6.10
C GLU A 32 7.41 -6.92 -6.62
N THR A 33 6.68 -6.06 -7.32
CA THR A 33 5.28 -6.22 -7.71
C THR A 33 5.10 -5.89 -9.17
N THR A 34 4.43 -6.75 -9.93
CA THR A 34 3.90 -6.38 -11.26
C THR A 34 2.42 -6.03 -11.14
N LEU A 35 2.01 -4.93 -11.76
CA LEU A 35 0.63 -4.45 -11.80
C LEU A 35 0.11 -4.49 -13.25
N CYS A 36 -1.18 -4.76 -13.42
CA CYS A 36 -1.89 -4.65 -14.69
C CYS A 36 -2.83 -3.44 -14.69
N ASP A 37 -2.71 -2.56 -15.69
CA ASP A 37 -3.70 -1.52 -16.03
C ASP A 37 -4.84 -2.17 -16.81
N ALA A 38 -5.87 -2.64 -16.10
CA ALA A 38 -6.88 -3.56 -16.65
C ALA A 38 -7.61 -3.05 -17.91
N PRO A 39 -7.97 -1.76 -18.07
CA PRO A 39 -8.56 -1.23 -19.30
C PRO A 39 -7.70 -1.37 -20.56
N ASP A 40 -6.37 -1.51 -20.43
CA ASP A 40 -5.41 -1.57 -21.54
C ASP A 40 -4.56 -2.85 -21.52
N ASN A 41 -4.81 -3.75 -20.55
CA ASN A 41 -4.10 -5.02 -20.40
C ASN A 41 -2.57 -4.87 -20.33
N ARG A 42 -2.08 -3.75 -19.77
CA ARG A 42 -0.66 -3.37 -19.75
C ARG A 42 0.00 -3.66 -18.41
N TYR A 43 1.13 -4.36 -18.45
CA TYR A 43 1.91 -4.77 -17.28
C TYR A 43 3.08 -3.82 -16.99
N PHE A 44 3.34 -3.54 -15.71
CA PHE A 44 4.53 -2.78 -15.28
C PHE A 44 5.03 -3.17 -13.88
N GLU A 45 6.35 -3.08 -13.67
CA GLU A 45 7.02 -3.47 -12.42
C GLU A 45 7.24 -2.29 -11.46
N THR A 46 7.08 -2.55 -10.16
CA THR A 46 7.21 -1.55 -9.07
C THR A 46 7.53 -2.22 -7.72
N GLU A 47 8.21 -1.51 -6.82
CA GLU A 47 8.31 -1.85 -5.40
C GLU A 47 7.14 -1.24 -4.62
N MET A 48 6.31 -2.09 -4.03
CA MET A 48 5.23 -1.70 -3.14
C MET A 48 5.60 -1.99 -1.67
N PRO A 49 4.98 -1.34 -0.67
CA PRO A 49 5.07 -1.81 0.72
C PRO A 49 4.61 -3.27 0.83
N ILE A 50 5.24 -4.08 1.68
CA ILE A 50 4.91 -5.51 1.82
C ILE A 50 3.43 -5.73 2.15
N GLU A 51 2.80 -4.80 2.86
CA GLU A 51 1.39 -4.84 3.24
C GLU A 51 0.42 -4.72 2.06
N SER A 52 0.91 -4.32 0.89
CA SER A 52 0.12 -4.35 -0.35
C SER A 52 -0.31 -5.76 -0.74
N ILE A 53 0.38 -6.83 -0.31
CA ILE A 53 -0.03 -8.23 -0.60
C ILE A 53 -1.46 -8.54 -0.12
N LEU A 54 -1.98 -7.76 0.83
CA LEU A 54 -3.33 -7.90 1.39
C LEU A 54 -4.42 -7.37 0.46
N LEU A 55 -4.05 -6.49 -0.48
CA LEU A 55 -4.90 -6.01 -1.57
C LEU A 55 -4.82 -6.90 -2.81
N TYR A 56 -3.89 -7.86 -2.84
CA TYR A 56 -3.72 -8.69 -4.02
C TYR A 56 -4.88 -9.68 -4.09
N HIS A 57 -5.85 -9.38 -4.94
CA HIS A 57 -6.71 -10.41 -5.49
C HIS A 57 -5.91 -11.09 -6.60
N TYR A 58 -5.28 -12.25 -6.32
CA TYR A 58 -4.47 -13.03 -7.29
C TYR A 58 -5.33 -13.69 -8.40
N LYS A 59 -6.35 -12.98 -8.91
CA LYS A 59 -7.10 -13.40 -10.10
C LYS A 59 -6.38 -12.85 -11.33
N THR A 60 -5.22 -13.42 -11.64
CA THR A 60 -4.37 -12.91 -12.73
C THR A 60 -3.53 -14.04 -13.32
N PRO A 61 -3.55 -14.20 -14.66
CA PRO A 61 -2.88 -15.30 -15.36
C PRO A 61 -1.36 -15.26 -15.17
N LEU A 62 -0.72 -16.42 -15.23
CA LEU A 62 0.73 -16.49 -15.30
C LEU A 62 1.22 -16.35 -16.74
N ASN A 63 1.87 -15.23 -17.05
CA ASN A 63 2.72 -15.03 -18.23
C ASN A 63 2.02 -15.17 -19.59
N GLN A 64 0.72 -14.88 -19.65
CA GLN A 64 -0.01 -14.76 -20.91
C GLN A 64 -0.67 -13.39 -21.00
N ILE A 65 -0.78 -12.90 -22.24
CA ILE A 65 -1.27 -11.57 -22.55
C ILE A 65 -2.73 -11.43 -22.12
N GLU A 66 -3.53 -12.49 -22.09
CA GLU A 66 -4.97 -12.44 -21.79
C GLU A 66 -5.33 -13.05 -20.41
N PRO A 67 -6.37 -12.53 -19.73
CA PRO A 67 -6.82 -13.00 -18.43
C PRO A 67 -7.39 -14.43 -18.45
N VAL A 68 -6.54 -15.42 -18.17
CA VAL A 68 -6.96 -16.82 -17.97
C VAL A 68 -7.91 -16.92 -16.77
N SER A 69 -9.06 -17.57 -17.00
CA SER A 69 -10.03 -17.83 -15.93
C SER A 69 -9.47 -18.83 -14.91
N LEU A 70 -9.55 -18.49 -13.63
CA LEU A 70 -9.23 -19.44 -12.56
C LEU A 70 -10.37 -20.47 -12.43
N VAL A 71 -10.00 -21.73 -12.28
CA VAL A 71 -10.92 -22.82 -11.99
C VAL A 71 -11.08 -22.93 -10.48
N ASN A 72 -12.31 -22.76 -10.00
CA ASN A 72 -12.66 -23.03 -8.61
C ASN A 72 -12.66 -24.54 -8.34
N ARG A 73 -12.10 -24.97 -7.21
CA ARG A 73 -12.06 -26.36 -6.74
C ARG A 73 -12.17 -26.40 -5.22
N LYS A 74 -12.93 -27.37 -4.71
CA LYS A 74 -12.87 -27.77 -3.30
C LYS A 74 -11.93 -28.96 -3.15
N LEU A 75 -10.84 -28.76 -2.43
CA LEU A 75 -9.89 -29.81 -2.05
C LEU A 75 -10.19 -30.22 -0.60
N THR A 76 -10.39 -31.51 -0.35
CA THR A 76 -10.64 -32.06 0.99
C THR A 76 -9.53 -33.02 1.42
N GLN A 77 -9.51 -33.40 2.71
CA GLN A 77 -8.58 -34.35 3.32
C GLN A 77 -7.08 -33.93 3.21
N ILE A 78 -6.80 -32.62 3.17
CA ILE A 78 -5.42 -32.13 3.01
C ILE A 78 -4.68 -32.20 4.34
N ASN A 79 -3.50 -32.82 4.33
CA ASN A 79 -2.51 -32.74 5.39
C ASN A 79 -1.46 -31.65 5.04
N LEU A 80 -1.53 -30.52 5.73
CA LEU A 80 -0.60 -29.40 5.53
C LEU A 80 0.81 -29.69 6.11
N GLY A 81 0.94 -30.65 7.03
CA GLY A 81 2.22 -31.09 7.57
C GLY A 81 3.13 -31.78 6.53
N ILE A 82 2.53 -32.47 5.54
CA ILE A 82 3.26 -33.08 4.42
C ILE A 82 4.03 -32.03 3.61
N LEU A 83 3.49 -30.80 3.50
CA LEU A 83 4.07 -29.72 2.70
C LEU A 83 5.54 -29.42 3.08
N ASN A 84 5.88 -29.56 4.36
CA ASN A 84 7.25 -29.37 4.84
C ASN A 84 8.26 -30.36 4.27
N LYS A 85 7.83 -31.61 4.03
CA LYS A 85 8.65 -32.66 3.40
C LYS A 85 8.79 -32.45 1.90
N THR A 86 7.83 -31.75 1.29
CA THR A 86 7.83 -31.39 -0.14
C THR A 86 8.60 -30.12 -0.47
N ASN A 87 9.27 -29.50 0.50
CA ASN A 87 10.22 -28.41 0.26
C ASN A 87 11.47 -28.85 -0.51
N ALA A 88 11.66 -30.15 -0.75
CA ALA A 88 12.72 -30.67 -1.60
C ALA A 88 12.53 -30.19 -3.04
N GLU A 89 13.54 -29.45 -3.51
CA GLU A 89 13.74 -29.00 -4.88
C GLU A 89 13.40 -30.09 -5.90
N ASN A 90 12.24 -29.99 -6.54
CA ASN A 90 11.92 -30.80 -7.71
C ASN A 90 12.23 -29.97 -8.96
N PRO A 91 13.43 -30.08 -9.56
CA PRO A 91 13.96 -29.04 -10.45
C PRO A 91 13.11 -28.89 -11.71
N THR A 92 12.62 -30.02 -12.23
CA THR A 92 11.72 -30.13 -13.39
C THR A 92 10.39 -29.40 -13.24
N VAL A 93 9.94 -29.17 -12.00
CA VAL A 93 8.70 -28.44 -11.66
C VAL A 93 8.97 -26.94 -11.55
N ASN A 94 10.15 -26.55 -11.06
CA ASN A 94 10.59 -25.16 -10.95
C ASN A 94 11.13 -24.56 -12.28
N THR A 95 11.50 -25.39 -13.26
CA THR A 95 12.05 -24.97 -14.55
C THR A 95 11.02 -24.42 -15.56
N HIS A 96 9.73 -24.39 -15.24
CA HIS A 96 8.75 -23.78 -16.15
C HIS A 96 9.06 -22.28 -16.31
N PRO A 97 9.13 -21.73 -17.53
CA PRO A 97 9.51 -20.32 -17.74
C PRO A 97 8.58 -19.32 -17.05
N THR A 98 7.35 -19.73 -16.72
CA THR A 98 6.32 -18.92 -16.05
C THR A 98 6.42 -18.89 -14.52
N TYR A 99 7.24 -19.74 -13.88
CA TYR A 99 7.28 -19.91 -12.42
C TYR A 99 8.56 -19.38 -11.76
N ARG A 100 9.41 -18.67 -12.52
CA ARG A 100 10.68 -18.15 -12.04
C ARG A 100 10.50 -17.40 -10.71
N ASN A 101 11.20 -17.89 -9.69
CA ASN A 101 11.49 -17.18 -8.44
C ASN A 101 10.29 -16.96 -7.49
N ARG A 102 9.41 -17.96 -7.30
CA ARG A 102 8.46 -18.00 -6.15
C ARG A 102 8.48 -19.35 -5.41
N PRO A 103 8.90 -19.38 -4.12
CA PRO A 103 8.78 -20.57 -3.29
C PRO A 103 7.33 -21.08 -3.21
N CYS A 104 7.16 -22.37 -3.45
CA CYS A 104 5.87 -23.06 -3.41
C CYS A 104 6.02 -24.37 -2.62
N PHE A 105 4.97 -24.77 -1.91
CA PHE A 105 4.79 -26.15 -1.49
C PHE A 105 4.16 -26.94 -2.64
N SER A 106 4.54 -28.21 -2.84
CA SER A 106 4.06 -29.02 -3.98
C SER A 106 3.84 -30.47 -3.58
N PHE A 107 2.60 -30.98 -3.60
CA PHE A 107 2.30 -32.33 -3.13
C PHE A 107 1.37 -33.07 -4.09
N GLN A 108 1.46 -34.40 -4.13
CA GLN A 108 0.53 -35.23 -4.90
C GLN A 108 -0.79 -35.38 -4.13
N TYR A 109 -1.90 -35.07 -4.80
CA TYR A 109 -3.23 -35.16 -4.24
C TYR A 109 -3.72 -36.61 -4.22
N HIS A 110 -4.30 -36.99 -3.08
CA HIS A 110 -4.87 -38.31 -2.86
C HIS A 110 -6.20 -38.11 -2.11
N ASN A 111 -7.30 -38.27 -2.84
CA ASN A 111 -8.69 -38.21 -2.40
C ASN A 111 -9.54 -38.99 -3.43
N PRO A 112 -9.71 -40.32 -3.24
CA PRO A 112 -10.39 -41.18 -4.20
C PRO A 112 -11.78 -40.66 -4.59
N GLY A 113 -12.03 -40.54 -5.90
CA GLY A 113 -13.28 -39.99 -6.45
C GLY A 113 -13.24 -38.47 -6.72
N ASN A 114 -12.17 -37.76 -6.35
CA ASN A 114 -11.97 -36.38 -6.77
C ASN A 114 -11.38 -36.30 -8.20
N ALA A 115 -11.81 -35.32 -9.00
CA ALA A 115 -11.30 -35.10 -10.36
C ALA A 115 -9.80 -34.75 -10.42
N LEU A 116 -9.20 -34.37 -9.30
CA LEU A 116 -7.77 -34.09 -9.15
C LEU A 116 -6.96 -35.25 -8.54
N GLU A 117 -7.53 -36.46 -8.44
CA GLU A 117 -6.81 -37.64 -7.94
C GLU A 117 -5.49 -37.88 -8.69
N GLY A 118 -4.38 -38.00 -7.95
CA GLY A 118 -3.04 -38.16 -8.52
C GLY A 118 -2.45 -36.92 -9.20
N TRP A 119 -3.08 -35.74 -9.10
CA TRP A 119 -2.51 -34.47 -9.59
C TRP A 119 -1.51 -33.89 -8.59
N ILE A 120 -0.54 -33.11 -9.08
CA ILE A 120 0.35 -32.31 -8.25
C ILE A 120 -0.33 -30.98 -7.92
N ILE A 121 -0.61 -30.74 -6.64
CA ILE A 121 -1.12 -29.47 -6.14
C ILE A 121 0.06 -28.57 -5.78
N GLN A 122 0.08 -27.34 -6.31
CA GLN A 122 1.05 -26.32 -5.93
C GLN A 122 0.38 -25.21 -5.12
N ILE A 123 1.00 -24.82 -4.00
CA ILE A 123 0.57 -23.70 -3.16
C ILE A 123 1.76 -22.74 -2.97
N PRO A 124 1.73 -21.53 -3.55
CA PRO A 124 2.78 -20.53 -3.30
C PRO A 124 2.82 -20.16 -1.83
N LYS A 125 4.02 -20.11 -1.22
CA LYS A 125 4.17 -19.86 0.22
C LYS A 125 3.54 -18.53 0.64
N LEU A 126 3.68 -17.51 -0.20
CA LEU A 126 3.07 -16.19 0.03
C LEU A 126 1.53 -16.22 -0.04
N VAL A 127 0.92 -17.09 -0.86
CA VAL A 127 -0.54 -17.28 -0.90
C VAL A 127 -1.02 -17.91 0.40
N LEU A 128 -0.40 -19.03 0.82
CA LEU A 128 -0.73 -19.69 2.07
C LEU A 128 -0.55 -18.75 3.27
N GLY A 129 0.58 -18.04 3.35
CA GLY A 129 0.85 -17.07 4.41
C GLY A 129 -0.17 -15.93 4.44
N ARG A 130 -0.53 -15.35 3.29
CA ARG A 130 -1.51 -14.26 3.18
C ARG A 130 -2.90 -14.69 3.69
N ASP A 131 -3.39 -15.83 3.23
CA ASP A 131 -4.76 -16.28 3.53
C ASP A 131 -4.85 -16.92 4.92
N LEU A 132 -3.86 -17.73 5.32
CA LEU A 132 -3.86 -18.40 6.62
C LEU A 132 -3.49 -17.46 7.77
N LEU A 133 -2.46 -16.62 7.62
CA LEU A 133 -1.88 -15.85 8.73
C LEU A 133 -2.15 -14.35 8.62
N PHE A 134 -2.00 -13.76 7.44
CA PHE A 134 -1.96 -12.30 7.29
C PHE A 134 -3.30 -11.69 6.89
N SER A 135 -4.33 -11.80 7.72
CA SER A 135 -5.60 -11.08 7.45
C SER A 135 -5.51 -9.55 7.63
N HIS A 136 -4.47 -9.07 8.30
CA HIS A 136 -4.27 -7.68 8.71
C HIS A 136 -2.77 -7.32 8.61
N PRO A 137 -2.42 -6.07 8.25
CA PRO A 137 -1.05 -5.54 8.31
C PRO A 137 -0.26 -5.85 9.59
N TYR A 138 -0.94 -5.90 10.74
CA TYR A 138 -0.30 -6.20 12.03
C TYR A 138 0.38 -7.57 12.00
N PHE A 139 -0.31 -8.61 11.54
CA PHE A 139 0.22 -9.98 11.49
C PHE A 139 1.42 -10.08 10.56
N LEU A 140 1.33 -9.49 9.37
CA LEU A 140 2.42 -9.50 8.39
C LEU A 140 3.66 -8.76 8.91
N ARG A 141 3.46 -7.61 9.58
CA ARG A 141 4.54 -6.92 10.28
C ARG A 141 5.09 -7.83 11.37
N ALA A 142 4.30 -8.23 12.36
CA ALA A 142 4.74 -9.05 13.48
C ALA A 142 5.38 -10.41 13.08
N ALA A 143 5.16 -10.91 11.87
CA ALA A 143 5.85 -12.09 11.33
C ALA A 143 7.23 -11.79 10.70
N LEU A 144 7.52 -10.55 10.31
CA LEU A 144 8.77 -10.13 9.64
C LEU A 144 9.75 -9.38 10.55
N PHE A 145 9.29 -8.89 11.72
CA PHE A 145 10.11 -8.09 12.65
C PHE A 145 10.77 -8.91 13.77
N ALA A 146 11.95 -8.46 14.21
CA ALA A 146 12.74 -9.06 15.31
C ALA A 146 12.00 -9.15 16.65
N GLU A 147 11.12 -8.18 16.88
CA GLU A 147 10.26 -8.05 18.04
C GLU A 147 9.03 -8.98 18.01
N ARG A 148 8.84 -9.69 16.88
CA ARG A 148 7.69 -10.57 16.61
C ARG A 148 6.37 -9.88 16.97
N TYR A 149 5.47 -10.56 17.68
CA TYR A 149 4.33 -9.95 18.38
C TYR A 149 4.65 -9.57 19.83
N THR A 150 5.82 -9.92 20.37
CA THR A 150 6.07 -9.90 21.82
C THR A 150 6.32 -8.51 22.39
N THR A 151 6.62 -7.49 21.56
CA THR A 151 6.61 -6.09 22.02
C THR A 151 5.21 -5.61 22.37
N ASP A 152 4.22 -6.02 21.57
CA ASP A 152 2.87 -5.47 21.56
C ASP A 152 1.86 -6.35 22.32
N VAL A 153 2.17 -7.66 22.49
CA VAL A 153 1.28 -8.66 23.10
C VAL A 153 2.03 -9.58 24.08
N LEU A 154 1.38 -9.94 25.19
CA LEU A 154 1.78 -10.99 26.12
C LEU A 154 0.64 -12.01 26.28
N ILE A 155 0.97 -13.29 26.45
CA ILE A 155 0.01 -14.38 26.64
C ILE A 155 0.29 -15.05 27.98
N ASP A 156 -0.72 -15.18 28.84
CA ASP A 156 -0.70 -16.15 29.92
C ASP A 156 -1.47 -17.41 29.50
N ARG A 157 -0.78 -18.55 29.57
CA ARG A 157 -1.31 -19.89 29.27
C ARG A 157 -1.49 -20.76 30.53
N ASN A 158 -1.01 -20.29 31.68
CA ASN A 158 -0.89 -21.06 32.91
C ASN A 158 -2.19 -21.05 33.73
N GLU A 159 -3.00 -20.00 33.62
CA GLU A 159 -4.29 -19.87 34.29
C GLU A 159 -5.23 -21.02 33.85
N LYS A 160 -5.92 -21.66 34.81
CA LYS A 160 -6.67 -22.90 34.54
C LYS A 160 -8.00 -22.65 33.84
N LYS A 161 -8.62 -21.48 33.99
CA LYS A 161 -10.01 -21.21 33.60
C LYS A 161 -10.11 -20.54 32.23
N ALA A 162 -9.16 -19.69 31.86
CA ALA A 162 -9.13 -18.90 30.64
C ALA A 162 -7.73 -18.88 30.02
N PHE A 163 -7.62 -18.30 28.82
CA PHE A 163 -6.37 -17.76 28.29
C PHE A 163 -6.42 -16.23 28.41
N HIS A 164 -5.39 -15.62 29.00
CA HIS A 164 -5.31 -14.16 29.08
C HIS A 164 -4.34 -13.63 28.00
N ILE A 165 -4.79 -12.68 27.21
CA ILE A 165 -3.99 -12.02 26.17
C ILE A 165 -3.93 -10.53 26.50
N PHE A 166 -2.79 -10.05 26.98
CA PHE A 166 -2.55 -8.65 27.29
C PHE A 166 -2.03 -7.95 26.03
N ILE A 167 -2.72 -6.89 25.58
CA ILE A 167 -2.37 -6.12 24.38
C ILE A 167 -2.04 -4.69 24.80
N ALA A 168 -0.89 -4.18 24.34
CA ALA A 168 -0.56 -2.76 24.39
C ALA A 168 -0.93 -2.06 23.07
N PRO A 169 -1.97 -1.20 23.05
CA PRO A 169 -2.37 -0.49 21.84
C PRO A 169 -1.27 0.48 21.39
N ASN A 170 -1.03 0.55 20.08
CA ASN A 170 -0.02 1.43 19.50
C ASN A 170 -0.35 1.77 18.03
N ARG A 171 0.62 2.23 17.23
CA ARG A 171 0.37 2.57 15.81
C ARG A 171 0.13 1.33 14.92
N LYS A 172 0.50 0.13 15.38
CA LYS A 172 0.35 -1.16 14.69
C LYS A 172 -0.98 -1.85 15.05
N ILE A 173 -1.43 -1.74 16.31
CA ILE A 173 -2.73 -2.22 16.81
C ILE A 173 -3.54 -1.02 17.34
N THR A 174 -4.56 -0.58 16.61
CA THR A 174 -5.33 0.62 16.95
C THR A 174 -6.59 0.32 17.77
N ALA A 175 -7.18 1.35 18.36
CA ALA A 175 -8.47 1.26 19.03
C ALA A 175 -9.64 0.83 18.10
N LYS A 176 -9.48 0.87 16.77
CA LYS A 176 -10.43 0.27 15.82
C LYS A 176 -10.25 -1.25 15.75
N ASP A 177 -9.01 -1.72 15.71
CA ASP A 177 -8.68 -3.14 15.61
C ASP A 177 -9.10 -3.89 16.89
N LEU A 178 -9.02 -3.24 18.05
CA LEU A 178 -9.55 -3.76 19.32
C LEU A 178 -11.10 -3.83 19.39
N LYS A 179 -11.80 -3.26 18.41
CA LYS A 179 -13.26 -3.39 18.23
C LYS A 179 -13.61 -4.36 17.08
N ASP A 180 -12.61 -4.79 16.30
CA ASP A 180 -12.76 -5.73 15.19
C ASP A 180 -12.71 -7.16 15.74
N ARG A 181 -13.89 -7.79 15.84
CA ARG A 181 -14.03 -9.18 16.32
C ARG A 181 -13.20 -10.17 15.49
N VAL A 182 -13.17 -10.01 14.18
CA VAL A 182 -12.45 -10.94 13.28
C VAL A 182 -10.95 -10.81 13.48
N PHE A 183 -10.45 -9.58 13.66
CA PHE A 183 -9.05 -9.34 14.03
C PHE A 183 -8.70 -10.03 15.37
N LEU A 184 -9.51 -9.84 16.41
CA LEU A 184 -9.24 -10.42 17.72
C LEU A 184 -9.30 -11.96 17.70
N GLN A 185 -10.28 -12.57 17.02
CA GLN A 185 -10.34 -14.02 16.91
C GLN A 185 -9.15 -14.58 16.12
N LYS A 186 -8.70 -13.92 15.04
CA LYS A 186 -7.48 -14.31 14.29
C LYS A 186 -6.21 -14.14 15.13
N LEU A 187 -6.14 -13.07 15.92
CA LEU A 187 -5.05 -12.84 16.87
C LEU A 187 -4.99 -13.96 17.91
N ALA A 188 -6.10 -14.30 18.57
CA ALA A 188 -6.14 -15.42 19.50
C ALA A 188 -5.77 -16.76 18.83
N LEU A 189 -6.30 -17.04 17.64
CA LEU A 189 -6.03 -18.28 16.91
C LEU A 189 -4.53 -18.44 16.62
N ILE A 190 -3.88 -17.42 16.05
CA ILE A 190 -2.44 -17.43 15.73
C ILE A 190 -1.57 -17.49 17.00
N LEU A 191 -2.01 -16.88 18.10
CA LEU A 191 -1.25 -16.84 19.35
C LEU A 191 -1.42 -18.09 20.23
N LEU A 192 -2.53 -18.81 20.14
CA LEU A 192 -2.85 -19.94 21.01
C LEU A 192 -2.73 -21.30 20.32
N HIS A 193 -3.09 -21.42 19.04
CA HIS A 193 -2.96 -22.68 18.31
C HIS A 193 -1.47 -23.00 18.09
N PRO A 194 -0.94 -24.15 18.59
CA PRO A 194 0.50 -24.43 18.56
C PRO A 194 1.12 -24.40 17.16
N GLU A 195 0.52 -25.10 16.19
CA GLU A 195 1.08 -25.20 14.84
C GLU A 195 0.98 -23.90 14.03
N LEU A 196 -0.12 -23.14 14.16
CA LEU A 196 -0.21 -21.81 13.56
C LEU A 196 0.78 -20.82 14.18
N ASN A 197 1.01 -20.90 15.50
CA ASN A 197 2.00 -20.09 16.18
C ASN A 197 3.43 -20.43 15.71
N ARG A 198 3.78 -21.72 15.65
CA ARG A 198 5.09 -22.18 15.13
C ARG A 198 5.32 -21.73 13.69
N THR A 199 4.31 -21.90 12.84
CA THR A 199 4.28 -21.46 11.44
C THR A 199 4.50 -19.94 11.33
N PHE A 200 3.77 -19.15 12.12
CA PHE A 200 3.91 -17.69 12.17
C PHE A 200 5.32 -17.25 12.60
N LEU A 201 5.92 -17.93 13.58
CA LEU A 201 7.27 -17.65 14.04
C LEU A 201 8.36 -18.06 13.03
N SER A 202 8.14 -19.13 12.25
CA SER A 202 9.06 -19.57 11.20
C SER A 202 9.31 -18.48 10.15
N VAL A 203 8.30 -17.67 9.80
CA VAL A 203 8.41 -16.56 8.84
C VAL A 203 9.56 -15.62 9.22
N TYR A 204 9.67 -15.29 10.51
CA TYR A 204 10.74 -14.42 11.01
C TYR A 204 12.10 -15.12 10.95
N GLU A 205 12.17 -16.39 11.32
CA GLU A 205 13.41 -17.17 11.37
C GLU A 205 14.01 -17.34 9.96
N LYS A 206 13.18 -17.70 8.97
CA LYS A 206 13.56 -17.71 7.56
C LYS A 206 13.92 -16.31 7.05
N THR A 207 13.19 -15.29 7.47
CA THR A 207 13.46 -13.89 7.10
C THR A 207 14.85 -13.42 7.56
N ILE A 208 15.27 -13.76 8.79
CA ILE A 208 16.62 -13.45 9.27
C ILE A 208 17.69 -14.27 8.54
N ALA A 209 17.47 -15.57 8.37
CA ALA A 209 18.40 -16.43 7.64
C ALA A 209 18.62 -15.89 6.22
N ASN A 210 17.56 -15.54 5.50
CA ASN A 210 17.64 -14.99 4.15
C ASN A 210 18.34 -13.63 4.12
N GLN A 211 18.05 -12.74 5.07
CA GLN A 211 18.71 -11.42 5.16
C GLN A 211 20.21 -11.48 5.46
N ALA A 212 20.69 -12.55 6.11
CA ALA A 212 22.13 -12.76 6.32
C ALA A 212 22.89 -13.03 5.01
N HIS A 213 22.20 -13.52 3.97
CA HIS A 213 22.78 -13.87 2.68
C HIS A 213 22.52 -12.83 1.58
N SER A 214 21.39 -12.12 1.61
CA SER A 214 21.03 -11.13 0.58
C SER A 214 20.08 -10.04 1.10
N GLN A 215 20.23 -8.82 0.57
CA GLN A 215 19.29 -7.72 0.82
C GLN A 215 17.92 -7.91 0.13
N ALA A 216 17.88 -8.73 -0.92
CA ALA A 216 16.69 -9.13 -1.66
C ALA A 216 16.48 -10.65 -1.54
N TYR A 217 15.31 -11.07 -1.08
CA TYR A 217 15.03 -12.48 -0.79
C TYR A 217 13.58 -12.85 -1.07
N HIS A 218 13.27 -14.13 -1.18
CA HIS A 218 11.91 -14.60 -1.39
C HIS A 218 11.18 -14.85 -0.06
N PHE A 219 9.86 -14.63 -0.07
CA PHE A 219 9.03 -15.00 1.08
C PHE A 219 9.12 -16.51 1.33
N ASP A 220 9.46 -16.89 2.56
CA ASP A 220 9.55 -18.29 2.98
C ASP A 220 8.92 -18.48 4.37
N MET A 221 8.38 -19.68 4.57
CA MET A 221 7.75 -20.14 5.80
C MET A 221 7.77 -21.67 5.82
N ASP A 222 7.69 -22.25 7.00
CA ASP A 222 7.28 -23.64 7.18
C ASP A 222 5.74 -23.72 7.16
N ALA A 223 5.18 -24.85 6.75
CA ALA A 223 3.75 -25.12 6.79
C ALA A 223 3.31 -25.63 8.18
N PRO A 224 2.06 -25.38 8.61
CA PRO A 224 1.55 -25.91 9.87
C PRO A 224 1.25 -27.40 9.74
N ILE A 225 1.46 -28.18 10.80
CA ILE A 225 1.01 -29.58 10.84
C ILE A 225 -0.49 -29.59 11.17
N LEU A 226 -1.33 -29.50 10.13
CA LEU A 226 -2.79 -29.59 10.23
C LEU A 226 -3.30 -30.70 9.32
N ASP A 227 -4.14 -31.57 9.87
CA ASP A 227 -4.69 -32.73 9.18
C ASP A 227 -6.16 -32.50 8.78
N ASN A 228 -6.63 -33.24 7.78
CA ASN A 228 -8.02 -33.25 7.31
C ASN A 228 -8.62 -31.87 6.93
N ILE A 229 -7.76 -30.91 6.56
CA ILE A 229 -8.19 -29.57 6.15
C ILE A 229 -8.93 -29.65 4.81
N GLN A 230 -9.98 -28.84 4.68
CA GLN A 230 -10.61 -28.56 3.38
C GLN A 230 -10.29 -27.12 2.96
N LEU A 231 -10.00 -26.94 1.68
CA LEU A 231 -9.75 -25.63 1.07
C LEU A 231 -10.71 -25.43 -0.09
N ASP A 232 -11.48 -24.33 -0.07
CA ASP A 232 -12.04 -23.76 -1.29
C ASP A 232 -10.98 -22.88 -1.95
N VAL A 233 -10.65 -23.15 -3.22
CA VAL A 233 -9.51 -22.53 -3.90
C VAL A 233 -9.83 -22.19 -5.35
N ASP A 234 -9.27 -21.07 -5.82
CA ASP A 234 -9.24 -20.73 -7.25
C ASP A 234 -7.81 -20.90 -7.77
N GLY A 235 -7.66 -21.62 -8.88
CA GLY A 235 -6.33 -21.98 -9.40
C GLY A 235 -6.28 -22.22 -10.91
N LEU A 236 -5.06 -22.39 -11.40
CA LEU A 236 -4.76 -22.70 -12.80
C LEU A 236 -4.55 -24.21 -12.96
N MET A 237 -5.23 -24.80 -13.96
CA MET A 237 -5.05 -26.20 -14.34
C MET A 237 -4.06 -26.31 -15.50
N TYR A 238 -3.12 -27.24 -15.41
CA TYR A 238 -2.18 -27.61 -16.46
C TYR A 238 -2.33 -29.12 -16.76
N PRO A 239 -3.33 -29.51 -17.57
CA PRO A 239 -3.72 -30.93 -17.72
C PRO A 239 -2.59 -31.83 -18.24
N GLU A 240 -1.80 -31.34 -19.21
CA GLU A 240 -0.65 -32.05 -19.77
C GLU A 240 0.36 -32.53 -18.71
N LYS A 241 0.48 -31.78 -17.61
CA LYS A 241 1.45 -32.02 -16.53
C LYS A 241 0.78 -32.54 -15.26
N LYS A 242 -0.55 -32.71 -15.28
CA LYS A 242 -1.40 -32.97 -14.11
C LYS A 242 -1.09 -32.05 -12.92
N ILE A 243 -0.84 -30.76 -13.19
CA ILE A 243 -0.59 -29.75 -12.14
C ILE A 243 -1.84 -28.91 -11.94
N PHE A 244 -2.26 -28.74 -10.68
CA PHE A 244 -3.22 -27.70 -10.28
C PHE A 244 -2.53 -26.72 -9.34
N ARG A 245 -2.46 -25.46 -9.75
CA ARG A 245 -1.74 -24.42 -9.02
C ARG A 245 -2.73 -23.46 -8.38
N ILE A 246 -2.74 -23.41 -7.05
CA ILE A 246 -3.60 -22.52 -6.28
C ILE A 246 -3.01 -21.11 -6.32
N GLU A 247 -3.79 -20.16 -6.84
CA GLU A 247 -3.45 -18.74 -6.77
C GLU A 247 -4.23 -18.04 -5.64
N ARG A 248 -5.35 -18.62 -5.18
CA ARG A 248 -6.22 -18.04 -4.15
C ARG A 248 -6.85 -19.10 -3.26
N ILE A 249 -6.84 -18.89 -1.94
CA ILE A 249 -7.56 -19.73 -0.97
C ILE A 249 -8.75 -18.95 -0.40
N ASN A 250 -9.96 -19.29 -0.82
CA ASN A 250 -11.19 -18.63 -0.38
C ASN A 250 -11.51 -18.93 1.08
N SER A 251 -11.47 -20.21 1.47
CA SER A 251 -11.72 -20.65 2.84
C SER A 251 -10.77 -21.76 3.30
N PHE A 252 -10.65 -21.87 4.62
CA PHE A 252 -10.13 -23.03 5.34
C PHE A 252 -11.28 -23.60 6.18
N GLU A 253 -11.67 -24.82 5.89
CA GLU A 253 -12.67 -25.58 6.65
C GLU A 253 -12.02 -26.77 7.35
N ASN A 254 -12.70 -27.34 8.35
CA ASN A 254 -12.20 -28.41 9.23
C ASN A 254 -10.91 -28.07 10.01
N LEU A 255 -10.55 -26.78 10.14
CA LEU A 255 -9.46 -26.36 11.01
C LEU A 255 -9.91 -26.41 12.48
N GLU A 256 -9.69 -27.52 13.17
CA GLU A 256 -9.94 -27.58 14.61
C GLU A 256 -9.06 -26.56 15.35
N THR A 257 -9.68 -25.68 16.15
CA THR A 257 -8.91 -24.63 16.83
C THR A 257 -8.08 -25.16 18.00
N GLY A 258 -8.50 -26.28 18.62
CA GLY A 258 -7.93 -26.83 19.85
C GLY A 258 -8.12 -25.95 21.11
N ILE A 259 -8.70 -24.75 20.97
CA ILE A 259 -8.79 -23.74 22.04
C ILE A 259 -10.07 -23.99 22.85
N LYS A 260 -9.94 -24.81 23.91
CA LYS A 260 -11.07 -25.24 24.77
C LYS A 260 -11.39 -24.30 25.94
N LYS A 261 -10.53 -23.31 26.24
CA LYS A 261 -10.76 -22.31 27.30
C LYS A 261 -11.29 -21.00 26.70
N PRO A 262 -12.16 -20.26 27.41
CA PRO A 262 -12.49 -18.88 27.04
C PRO A 262 -11.24 -18.01 26.97
N ILE A 263 -11.25 -17.03 26.06
CA ILE A 263 -10.15 -16.06 25.89
C ILE A 263 -10.56 -14.74 26.53
N ILE A 264 -9.66 -14.11 27.28
CA ILE A 264 -9.88 -12.79 27.89
C ILE A 264 -8.78 -11.87 27.40
N PHE A 265 -9.15 -10.89 26.58
CA PHE A 265 -8.26 -9.82 26.15
C PHE A 265 -8.18 -8.74 27.21
N HIS A 266 -6.98 -8.38 27.63
CA HIS A 266 -6.74 -7.24 28.52
C HIS A 266 -6.07 -6.12 27.73
N VAL A 267 -6.74 -4.98 27.60
CA VAL A 267 -6.15 -3.78 27.00
C VAL A 267 -5.39 -3.03 28.09
N VAL A 268 -4.08 -2.81 27.90
CA VAL A 268 -3.19 -2.20 28.91
C VAL A 268 -2.22 -1.20 28.28
N THR A 269 -1.68 -0.26 29.06
CA THR A 269 -0.57 0.59 28.57
C THR A 269 0.72 -0.19 28.32
N GLN A 270 1.61 0.32 27.46
CA GLN A 270 2.92 -0.29 27.19
C GLN A 270 3.79 -0.44 28.45
N LYS A 271 3.71 0.52 29.39
CA LYS A 271 4.41 0.46 30.67
C LYS A 271 3.92 -0.73 31.50
N ARG A 272 2.59 -0.84 31.65
CA ARG A 272 1.93 -1.93 32.37
C ARG A 272 2.18 -3.30 31.72
N LEU A 273 2.25 -3.37 30.38
CA LEU A 273 2.66 -4.59 29.69
C LEU A 273 4.11 -4.99 30.02
N GLY A 274 5.00 -4.02 30.24
CA GLY A 274 6.36 -4.25 30.75
C GLY A 274 6.36 -4.81 32.17
N GLU A 275 5.69 -4.12 33.09
CA GLU A 275 5.53 -4.55 34.50
C GLU A 275 4.98 -5.98 34.61
N ILE A 276 3.97 -6.32 33.81
CA ILE A 276 3.40 -7.68 33.76
C ILE A 276 4.43 -8.68 33.20
N LYS A 277 5.19 -8.33 32.15
CA LYS A 277 6.25 -9.20 31.60
C LYS A 277 7.33 -9.51 32.61
N ASP A 278 7.73 -8.53 33.43
CA ASP A 278 8.76 -8.72 34.45
C ASP A 278 8.26 -9.71 35.52
N ILE A 279 7.02 -9.57 36.00
CA ILE A 279 6.37 -10.52 36.93
C ILE A 279 6.30 -11.95 36.36
N PHE A 280 5.93 -12.12 35.09
CA PHE A 280 5.96 -13.45 34.44
C PHE A 280 7.40 -13.96 34.18
N GLY A 281 8.37 -13.05 34.07
CA GLY A 281 9.78 -13.34 33.78
C GLY A 281 10.62 -13.76 34.99
N GLU A 282 10.28 -13.32 36.20
CA GLU A 282 11.03 -13.64 37.43
C GLU A 282 11.11 -15.15 37.73
N ASN A 283 10.16 -15.95 37.23
CA ASN A 283 10.22 -17.42 37.33
C ASN A 283 11.31 -18.07 36.45
N LYS A 284 11.99 -17.33 35.55
CA LYS A 284 13.11 -17.84 34.74
C LYS A 284 14.14 -16.75 34.36
N ARG A 285 15.04 -16.38 35.28
CA ARG A 285 16.49 -16.15 34.98
C ARG A 285 17.34 -15.82 36.21
N GLN A 286 18.49 -16.48 36.30
CA GLN A 286 19.68 -15.92 36.95
C GLN A 286 20.13 -14.66 36.17
N LYS A 287 20.56 -13.61 36.89
CA LYS A 287 21.08 -12.37 36.28
C LYS A 287 22.38 -12.64 35.49
N PRO A 288 22.57 -11.95 34.37
CA PRO A 288 23.79 -11.14 34.23
C PRO A 288 23.48 -9.64 34.19
N SER A 289 24.37 -8.84 34.78
CA SER A 289 24.40 -7.39 34.66
C SER A 289 24.97 -6.95 33.31
N GLY A 290 24.45 -5.86 32.75
CA GLY A 290 24.91 -5.32 31.47
C GLY A 290 23.98 -4.28 30.87
N SER A 291 23.83 -3.14 31.56
CA SER A 291 23.11 -2.00 30.98
C SER A 291 23.87 -1.45 29.77
N GLN A 292 23.26 -1.54 28.59
CA GLN A 292 23.57 -0.64 27.48
C GLN A 292 22.31 0.12 27.09
N ASP A 293 22.30 1.39 27.48
CA ASP A 293 21.30 2.36 27.09
C ASP A 293 21.26 2.52 25.55
N LYS A 294 20.06 2.38 24.97
CA LYS A 294 19.77 2.67 23.56
C LYS A 294 18.54 3.57 23.42
N SER A 295 18.43 4.57 24.29
CA SER A 295 17.40 5.62 24.27
C SER A 295 17.56 6.65 23.13
N LYS A 296 17.73 6.19 21.88
CA LYS A 296 17.54 7.01 20.67
C LYS A 296 16.73 6.25 19.60
N LEU A 297 15.47 5.96 19.95
CA LEU A 297 14.45 5.69 18.94
C LEU A 297 13.94 7.02 18.39
N ASP A 298 14.32 7.30 17.15
CA ASP A 298 13.98 8.50 16.39
C ASP A 298 12.46 8.77 16.38
N SER A 299 12.06 9.86 17.04
CA SER A 299 10.65 10.19 17.30
C SER A 299 10.01 11.07 16.22
N GLU A 300 10.69 11.29 15.08
CA GLU A 300 10.24 12.25 14.06
C GLU A 300 9.85 11.63 12.70
N ALA A 301 8.74 10.88 12.68
CA ALA A 301 7.99 10.66 11.45
C ALA A 301 6.46 10.56 11.68
N LYS A 302 5.75 11.68 11.52
CA LYS A 302 4.30 11.65 11.26
C LYS A 302 4.07 11.25 9.79
N ALA A 303 3.75 9.98 9.54
CA ALA A 303 3.45 9.46 8.21
C ALA A 303 2.00 8.93 8.12
N ASP A 304 1.13 9.75 7.53
CA ASP A 304 -0.26 9.45 7.12
C ASP A 304 -0.39 8.08 6.41
N ILE A 305 0.65 7.70 5.64
CA ILE A 305 0.78 6.40 4.96
C ILE A 305 0.63 5.21 5.93
N ASP A 306 1.16 5.29 7.15
CA ASP A 306 1.03 4.18 8.11
C ASP A 306 -0.42 4.06 8.62
N GLN A 307 -1.18 5.15 8.73
CA GLN A 307 -2.61 5.09 9.06
C GLN A 307 -3.46 4.51 7.91
N GLN A 308 -3.07 4.77 6.65
CA GLN A 308 -3.70 4.16 5.48
C GLN A 308 -3.39 2.67 5.38
N ILE A 309 -2.13 2.28 5.65
CA ILE A 309 -1.71 0.87 5.65
C ILE A 309 -2.46 0.09 6.74
N THR A 310 -2.60 0.60 7.97
CA THR A 310 -3.26 -0.13 9.06
C THR A 310 -4.72 -0.51 8.77
N GLN A 311 -5.39 0.22 7.86
CA GLN A 311 -6.79 -0.07 7.44
C GLN A 311 -6.92 -1.19 6.41
N LEU A 312 -5.81 -1.71 5.85
CA LEU A 312 -5.88 -2.83 4.93
C LEU A 312 -6.39 -4.10 5.63
N ARG A 313 -7.13 -4.92 4.88
CA ARG A 313 -7.68 -6.21 5.31
C ARG A 313 -7.64 -7.16 4.13
N ASN A 314 -7.16 -8.39 4.34
CA ASN A 314 -7.42 -9.46 3.38
C ASN A 314 -8.90 -9.86 3.51
N LYS A 315 -9.64 -9.89 2.41
CA LYS A 315 -11.05 -10.33 2.37
C LYS A 315 -11.21 -11.82 2.02
N VAL A 316 -10.09 -12.51 1.87
CA VAL A 316 -9.93 -13.88 1.37
C VAL A 316 -9.22 -14.70 2.46
N GLY A 317 -9.31 -16.03 2.44
CA GLY A 317 -8.74 -16.90 3.48
C GLY A 317 -9.59 -17.00 4.75
N GLN A 318 -10.91 -17.11 4.60
CA GLN A 318 -11.84 -17.22 5.73
C GLN A 318 -11.62 -18.57 6.45
N ILE A 319 -11.33 -18.54 7.75
CA ILE A 319 -11.26 -19.76 8.57
C ILE A 319 -12.63 -19.93 9.21
N LEU A 320 -13.42 -20.91 8.78
CA LEU A 320 -14.85 -20.99 9.18
C LEU A 320 -15.02 -21.28 10.69
N THR A 321 -14.12 -22.09 11.26
CA THR A 321 -14.10 -22.44 12.70
C THR A 321 -13.62 -21.31 13.62
N ILE A 322 -13.30 -20.13 13.07
CA ILE A 322 -12.83 -18.99 13.85
C ILE A 322 -13.96 -18.34 14.68
N GLU A 323 -15.21 -18.51 14.22
CA GLU A 323 -16.39 -17.93 14.84
C GLU A 323 -16.69 -18.56 16.21
N ASP A 324 -16.36 -19.85 16.37
CA ASP A 324 -16.48 -20.64 17.60
C ASP A 324 -15.63 -20.10 18.77
N LEU A 325 -14.60 -19.29 18.47
CA LEU A 325 -13.75 -18.68 19.50
C LEU A 325 -14.52 -17.65 20.32
N ARG A 326 -14.92 -18.06 21.54
CA ARG A 326 -15.55 -17.22 22.56
C ARG A 326 -14.50 -16.42 23.32
N PHE A 327 -14.67 -15.10 23.35
CA PHE A 327 -13.79 -14.20 24.08
C PHE A 327 -14.55 -13.05 24.75
N SER A 328 -13.94 -12.48 25.79
CA SER A 328 -14.31 -11.18 26.36
C SER A 328 -13.16 -10.17 26.21
N ILE A 329 -13.49 -8.88 26.34
CA ILE A 329 -12.50 -7.79 26.37
C ILE A 329 -12.65 -7.09 27.72
N HIS A 330 -11.56 -7.09 28.50
CA HIS A 330 -11.40 -6.30 29.70
C HIS A 330 -10.53 -5.09 29.34
N ALA A 331 -11.12 -3.91 29.41
CA ALA A 331 -10.44 -2.64 29.17
C ALA A 331 -10.92 -1.64 30.22
N SER A 332 -10.02 -0.87 30.82
CA SER A 332 -10.44 0.19 31.72
C SER A 332 -11.06 1.35 30.91
N ARG A 333 -12.03 2.05 31.51
CA ARG A 333 -12.81 3.10 30.84
C ARG A 333 -11.96 4.29 30.36
N SER A 334 -10.76 4.45 30.95
CA SER A 334 -9.74 5.44 30.61
C SER A 334 -8.72 4.99 29.55
N GLU A 335 -8.63 3.70 29.21
CA GLU A 335 -7.65 3.17 28.24
C GLU A 335 -8.21 3.04 26.79
N ILE A 336 -9.53 3.20 26.59
CA ILE A 336 -10.17 3.25 25.25
C ILE A 336 -10.26 4.69 24.71
N ALA A 337 -10.25 5.69 25.60
CA ALA A 337 -10.25 7.10 25.24
C ALA A 337 -8.82 7.60 24.95
N GLY A 338 -8.53 7.92 23.69
CA GLY A 338 -7.28 8.59 23.34
C GLY A 338 -7.31 10.06 23.79
N GLN A 339 -6.39 10.44 24.68
CA GLN A 339 -6.00 11.83 25.00
C GLN A 339 -7.13 12.88 25.02
N GLY A 340 -7.97 12.82 26.04
CA GLY A 340 -8.71 13.95 26.62
C GLY A 340 -8.41 13.98 28.11
N GLY A 341 -8.24 15.16 28.71
CA GLY A 341 -7.63 15.31 30.04
C GLY A 341 -8.46 14.79 31.22
N ASN A 342 -7.80 14.74 32.39
CA ASN A 342 -8.43 14.71 33.71
C ASN A 342 -9.56 15.77 33.78
N THR A 343 -10.66 15.58 34.51
CA THR A 343 -10.67 15.24 35.94
C THR A 343 -11.83 14.38 36.43
N ASP A 344 -11.56 13.76 37.56
CA ASP A 344 -12.48 13.03 38.43
C ASP A 344 -13.42 13.99 39.17
N ARG A 345 -14.76 13.79 39.06
CA ARG A 345 -15.76 13.67 40.16
C ARG A 345 -17.15 14.29 39.92
N LYS A 346 -18.12 13.38 39.94
CA LYS A 346 -19.46 13.41 40.56
C LYS A 346 -20.54 14.47 40.22
N ASP A 347 -21.75 13.90 40.23
CA ASP A 347 -23.10 14.41 40.43
C ASP A 347 -23.79 15.24 39.31
N ASP A 348 -24.87 14.60 38.84
CA ASP A 348 -26.23 15.09 38.61
C ASP A 348 -26.57 16.21 37.60
N SER A 349 -27.43 15.76 36.66
CA SER A 349 -28.63 16.43 36.15
C SER A 349 -28.57 17.81 35.47
N ILE A 350 -28.93 17.74 34.19
CA ILE A 350 -29.83 18.65 33.46
C ILE A 350 -29.27 20.01 32.97
N GLU A 351 -29.61 20.19 31.69
CA GLU A 351 -29.51 21.28 30.73
C GLU A 351 -29.42 22.77 31.15
N HIS A 352 -28.81 23.50 30.22
CA HIS A 352 -28.96 24.92 29.87
C HIS A 352 -28.19 25.98 30.67
N GLY A 353 -27.41 26.78 29.92
CA GLY A 353 -26.62 27.92 30.39
C GLY A 353 -25.61 28.34 29.33
N PHE A 354 -25.95 29.32 28.50
CA PHE A 354 -25.15 29.81 27.37
C PHE A 354 -24.27 31.01 27.79
N ALA A 355 -23.19 31.28 27.03
CA ALA A 355 -22.25 32.42 27.14
C ALA A 355 -21.33 32.47 28.39
N GLY A 356 -20.10 33.00 28.30
CA GLY A 356 -19.37 33.53 27.13
C GLY A 356 -17.98 34.08 27.50
N GLY A 357 -17.11 34.33 26.50
CA GLY A 357 -15.70 34.76 26.64
C GLY A 357 -14.73 33.59 26.45
N GLU A 358 -14.31 33.20 25.24
CA GLU A 358 -13.42 33.92 24.29
C GLU A 358 -12.02 34.23 24.89
N ALA A 359 -10.88 34.11 24.21
CA ALA A 359 -10.55 33.96 22.77
C ALA A 359 -9.07 33.45 22.66
N GLN A 360 -8.49 32.81 21.62
CA GLN A 360 -8.86 32.27 20.29
C GLN A 360 -7.92 31.04 20.00
N ASP A 361 -7.88 30.30 18.87
CA ASP A 361 -8.66 30.30 17.62
C ASP A 361 -8.60 28.89 16.97
N ASP A 362 -9.74 28.31 16.62
CA ASP A 362 -9.82 27.23 15.63
C ASP A 362 -10.94 27.50 14.60
N GLY A 363 -10.62 27.26 13.32
CA GLY A 363 -11.54 27.12 12.19
C GLY A 363 -12.78 28.02 12.09
N THR A 364 -12.67 29.16 11.40
CA THR A 364 -13.87 29.81 10.82
C THR A 364 -14.37 29.02 9.60
N LEU A 365 -15.62 28.55 9.67
CA LEU A 365 -16.41 28.06 8.54
C LEU A 365 -16.84 29.23 7.62
N PRO A 366 -17.28 28.98 6.37
CA PRO A 366 -17.60 30.06 5.44
C PRO A 366 -18.87 30.81 5.84
N GLY A 367 -18.70 32.04 6.34
CA GLY A 367 -19.74 33.07 6.40
C GLY A 367 -19.85 33.81 5.07
N PHE A 368 -21.07 34.11 4.66
CA PHE A 368 -21.36 34.80 3.39
C PHE A 368 -21.20 36.32 3.56
N THR A 369 -20.10 36.88 3.04
CA THR A 369 -19.95 38.32 2.84
C THR A 369 -19.81 38.60 1.35
N ILE A 370 -20.83 39.24 0.77
CA ILE A 370 -20.64 39.97 -0.48
C ILE A 370 -19.87 41.22 -0.08
N ASP A 371 -18.60 41.31 -0.45
CA ASP A 371 -17.97 42.63 -0.52
C ASP A 371 -16.98 42.76 -1.69
N SER A 372 -17.06 43.96 -2.26
CA SER A 372 -16.17 44.66 -3.19
C SER A 372 -14.92 43.93 -3.69
N GLY A 373 -14.84 43.80 -5.02
CA GLY A 373 -13.72 43.15 -5.69
C GLY A 373 -12.41 43.94 -5.58
N THR A 374 -11.37 43.28 -5.06
CA THR A 374 -9.98 43.51 -5.45
C THR A 374 -9.38 42.20 -5.97
N THR A 375 -9.53 41.98 -7.27
CA THR A 375 -8.93 40.85 -7.99
C THR A 375 -7.41 40.98 -8.04
N PHE A 376 -6.72 40.50 -7.00
CA PHE A 376 -5.30 40.17 -7.12
C PHE A 376 -5.14 38.95 -8.01
N VAL A 377 -4.55 39.18 -9.19
CA VAL A 377 -4.35 38.18 -10.24
C VAL A 377 -3.33 37.14 -9.78
N ASP A 378 -3.56 35.88 -10.16
CA ASP A 378 -2.67 34.74 -9.88
C ASP A 378 -1.45 34.81 -10.83
N ASP A 379 -0.36 35.47 -10.42
CA ASP A 379 0.76 35.79 -11.30
C ASP A 379 1.40 34.59 -12.01
N HIS A 380 1.46 33.39 -11.41
CA HIS A 380 2.06 32.23 -12.09
C HIS A 380 1.06 31.58 -13.07
N HIS A 381 -0.23 31.59 -12.76
CA HIS A 381 -1.28 31.26 -13.73
C HIS A 381 -1.28 32.27 -14.89
N HIS A 382 -1.15 33.56 -14.57
CA HIS A 382 -1.11 34.66 -15.52
C HIS A 382 0.06 34.49 -16.49
N ASN A 383 1.28 34.25 -16.00
CA ASN A 383 2.46 34.09 -16.84
C ASN A 383 2.35 32.89 -17.79
N PHE A 384 1.84 31.75 -17.32
CA PHE A 384 1.60 30.58 -18.17
C PHE A 384 0.52 30.86 -19.23
N PHE A 385 -0.58 31.51 -18.83
CA PHE A 385 -1.69 31.87 -19.71
C PHE A 385 -1.30 32.93 -20.76
N LEU A 386 -0.47 33.91 -20.40
CA LEU A 386 0.09 34.90 -21.33
C LEU A 386 0.99 34.23 -22.38
N MET A 387 1.85 33.30 -21.99
CA MET A 387 2.62 32.51 -22.95
C MET A 387 1.73 31.69 -23.89
N VAL A 388 0.67 31.07 -23.36
CA VAL A 388 -0.31 30.33 -24.19
C VAL A 388 -1.00 31.25 -25.20
N LYS A 389 -1.31 32.51 -24.83
CA LYS A 389 -1.82 33.51 -25.78
C LYS A 389 -0.83 33.89 -26.87
N GLU A 390 0.47 33.90 -26.61
CA GLU A 390 1.48 34.10 -27.67
C GLU A 390 1.55 32.90 -28.63
N ILE A 391 1.24 31.68 -28.17
CA ILE A 391 1.05 30.51 -29.04
C ILE A 391 -0.23 30.67 -29.90
N GLU A 392 -1.34 31.15 -29.32
CA GLU A 392 -2.58 31.44 -30.07
C GLU A 392 -2.38 32.50 -31.16
N LYS A 393 -1.65 33.59 -30.87
CA LYS A 393 -1.30 34.62 -31.86
C LYS A 393 -0.47 34.08 -33.04
N LYS A 394 0.30 33.01 -32.82
CA LYS A 394 1.04 32.29 -33.89
C LYS A 394 0.15 31.28 -34.65
N GLY A 395 -1.18 31.39 -34.46
CA GLY A 395 -2.23 30.72 -35.23
C GLY A 395 -2.67 29.35 -34.70
N TYR A 396 -2.02 28.85 -33.65
CA TYR A 396 -2.41 27.58 -33.02
C TYR A 396 -3.72 27.73 -32.24
N LYS A 397 -4.50 26.66 -32.15
CA LYS A 397 -5.72 26.60 -31.32
C LYS A 397 -5.42 25.93 -29.98
N VAL A 398 -6.24 26.23 -28.98
CA VAL A 398 -5.96 25.85 -27.58
C VAL A 398 -7.20 25.31 -26.88
N GLU A 399 -7.08 24.13 -26.26
CA GLU A 399 -8.09 23.51 -25.39
C GLU A 399 -7.54 23.41 -23.96
N ASN A 400 -8.22 23.98 -22.95
CA ASN A 400 -7.84 23.81 -21.54
C ASN A 400 -8.44 22.52 -20.97
N ILE A 401 -7.60 21.49 -20.81
CA ILE A 401 -8.01 20.12 -20.47
C ILE A 401 -8.14 19.92 -18.96
N HIS A 402 -7.24 20.50 -18.17
CA HIS A 402 -7.27 20.36 -16.72
C HIS A 402 -6.72 21.60 -16.03
N ASN A 403 -7.48 22.11 -15.07
CA ASN A 403 -7.05 23.11 -14.12
C ASN A 403 -7.66 22.72 -12.76
N LYS A 404 -6.94 21.92 -11.98
CA LYS A 404 -7.40 21.51 -10.65
C LYS A 404 -6.26 21.59 -9.63
N ASP A 405 -6.68 21.83 -8.40
CA ASP A 405 -5.83 21.82 -7.23
C ASP A 405 -5.16 20.45 -7.02
N PHE A 406 -3.92 20.48 -6.52
CA PHE A 406 -3.32 19.33 -5.85
C PHE A 406 -4.06 19.09 -4.54
N VAL A 407 -4.68 17.92 -4.39
CA VAL A 407 -5.26 17.47 -3.12
C VAL A 407 -4.15 16.94 -2.20
N LYS A 408 -4.31 17.09 -0.89
CA LYS A 408 -3.43 16.46 0.10
C LYS A 408 -3.40 14.94 -0.10
N CYS A 409 -2.28 14.40 -0.58
CA CYS A 409 -2.05 12.96 -0.60
C CYS A 409 -1.07 12.55 0.50
N GLY A 410 -1.61 11.89 1.54
CA GLY A 410 -0.83 11.34 2.65
C GLY A 410 0.13 12.37 3.27
N ARG A 411 1.41 12.00 3.38
CA ARG A 411 2.46 12.84 3.97
C ARG A 411 3.02 13.94 3.06
N PHE A 412 2.58 14.03 1.80
CA PHE A 412 3.21 14.91 0.82
C PHE A 412 2.69 16.36 0.92
N LYS A 413 3.44 17.21 1.64
CA LYS A 413 3.15 18.64 1.85
C LYS A 413 3.42 19.55 0.62
N GLY A 414 3.54 18.97 -0.58
CA GLY A 414 3.75 19.74 -1.82
C GLY A 414 2.49 20.48 -2.31
N HIS A 415 1.31 20.02 -1.88
CA HIS A 415 -0.01 20.40 -2.39
C HIS A 415 -0.47 21.82 -2.03
N LYS A 416 0.23 22.54 -1.14
CA LYS A 416 -0.04 23.95 -0.80
C LYS A 416 1.09 24.88 -1.19
N LEU A 417 0.72 26.14 -1.44
CA LEU A 417 1.59 27.31 -1.51
C LEU A 417 1.95 27.80 -0.09
N LYS A 418 2.95 28.69 0.02
CA LYS A 418 3.32 29.38 1.28
C LYS A 418 2.14 30.12 1.93
N ASN A 419 1.24 30.70 1.14
CA ASN A 419 0.05 31.43 1.61
C ASN A 419 -1.13 30.50 2.02
N GLY A 420 -0.92 29.18 2.11
CA GLY A 420 -1.93 28.23 2.55
C GLY A 420 -2.98 27.83 1.49
N LYS A 421 -3.07 28.53 0.35
CA LYS A 421 -3.89 28.11 -0.80
C LYS A 421 -3.36 26.80 -1.39
N ASN A 422 -4.24 26.02 -2.02
CA ASN A 422 -3.82 24.83 -2.75
C ASN A 422 -3.02 25.24 -3.99
N ARG A 423 -1.97 24.48 -4.28
CA ARG A 423 -1.19 24.60 -5.50
C ARG A 423 -1.98 24.01 -6.67
N ARG A 424 -1.95 24.63 -7.84
CA ARG A 424 -2.65 24.12 -9.03
C ARG A 424 -1.77 23.33 -9.98
N PHE A 425 -2.43 22.45 -10.75
CA PHE A 425 -1.85 21.75 -11.89
C PHE A 425 -2.63 22.12 -13.16
N TYR A 426 -1.92 22.73 -14.11
CA TYR A 426 -2.46 23.21 -15.37
C TYR A 426 -2.09 22.26 -16.51
N ILE A 427 -3.05 21.92 -17.36
CA ILE A 427 -2.86 21.15 -18.58
C ILE A 427 -3.68 21.78 -19.71
N THR A 428 -2.96 22.10 -20.78
CA THR A 428 -3.49 22.75 -21.98
C THR A 428 -3.07 21.93 -23.19
N LEU A 429 -4.01 21.62 -24.07
CA LEU A 429 -3.78 20.92 -25.33
C LEU A 429 -3.67 21.95 -26.46
N ILE A 430 -2.60 21.85 -27.26
CA ILE A 430 -2.35 22.68 -28.43
C ILE A 430 -2.76 21.91 -29.69
N LEU A 431 -3.46 22.60 -30.60
CA LEU A 431 -3.92 22.08 -31.88
C LEU A 431 -3.41 22.98 -33.02
N ASP A 432 -3.27 22.44 -34.24
CA ASP A 432 -2.99 23.26 -35.42
C ASP A 432 -4.25 23.98 -35.94
N HIS A 433 -4.09 24.75 -37.02
CA HIS A 433 -5.18 25.49 -37.68
C HIS A 433 -6.34 24.58 -38.11
N ASN A 434 -6.05 23.30 -38.42
CA ASN A 434 -6.99 22.29 -38.91
C ASN A 434 -7.57 21.41 -37.78
N ASP A 435 -7.44 21.85 -36.53
CA ASP A 435 -7.90 21.12 -35.33
C ASP A 435 -7.19 19.78 -35.08
N ASN A 436 -6.01 19.55 -35.69
CA ASN A 436 -5.19 18.39 -35.35
C ASN A 436 -4.53 18.59 -33.99
N LYS A 437 -4.75 17.65 -33.08
CA LYS A 437 -4.20 17.65 -31.72
C LYS A 437 -2.70 17.37 -31.76
N LEU A 438 -1.88 18.31 -31.27
CA LEU A 438 -0.42 18.27 -31.43
C LEU A 438 0.31 17.79 -30.16
N PHE A 439 0.10 18.50 -29.04
CA PHE A 439 0.78 18.21 -27.77
C PHE A 439 0.07 18.86 -26.58
N TYR A 440 0.23 18.24 -25.41
CA TYR A 440 -0.12 18.82 -24.12
C TYR A 440 1.05 19.62 -23.56
N LEU A 441 0.76 20.81 -23.03
CA LEU A 441 1.59 21.56 -22.10
C LEU A 441 1.07 21.35 -20.68
N CYS A 442 1.97 21.01 -19.77
CA CYS A 442 1.68 20.82 -18.35
C CYS A 442 2.56 21.76 -17.53
N GLU A 443 1.96 22.49 -16.59
CA GLU A 443 2.62 23.46 -15.72
C GLU A 443 2.16 23.25 -14.27
N ILE A 444 3.10 23.36 -13.33
CA ILE A 444 2.81 23.34 -11.88
C ILE A 444 2.94 24.78 -11.38
N ASP A 445 1.91 25.28 -10.71
CA ASP A 445 1.98 26.54 -9.99
C ASP A 445 3.15 26.52 -9.00
N THR A 446 4.13 27.40 -9.23
CA THR A 446 5.31 27.59 -8.37
C THR A 446 5.49 29.06 -7.98
N SER A 447 4.39 29.81 -7.95
CA SER A 447 4.28 31.22 -7.51
C SER A 447 4.99 31.48 -6.18
N ASP A 448 4.90 30.55 -5.23
CA ASP A 448 5.54 30.64 -3.91
C ASP A 448 7.07 30.48 -3.91
N GLY A 449 7.70 30.33 -5.09
CA GLY A 449 9.14 30.19 -5.27
C GLY A 449 9.72 28.91 -4.66
N LYS A 450 8.88 27.93 -4.32
CA LYS A 450 9.29 26.70 -3.63
C LYS A 450 10.26 25.83 -4.44
N LYS A 451 10.19 25.92 -5.77
CA LYS A 451 11.05 25.21 -6.71
C LYS A 451 10.95 25.85 -8.08
N ASN A 452 12.06 25.91 -8.82
CA ASN A 452 12.03 26.18 -10.25
C ASN A 452 11.82 24.86 -10.99
N ILE A 453 10.78 24.77 -11.83
CA ILE A 453 10.47 23.59 -12.64
C ILE A 453 10.17 24.05 -14.06
N SER A 454 10.77 23.38 -15.05
CA SER A 454 10.50 23.58 -16.48
C SER A 454 9.02 23.34 -16.81
N THR A 455 8.51 23.87 -17.92
CA THR A 455 7.23 23.37 -18.49
C THR A 455 7.43 21.97 -19.07
N LEU A 456 6.43 21.10 -18.96
CA LEU A 456 6.44 19.77 -19.54
C LEU A 456 5.58 19.75 -20.81
N MET A 457 6.16 19.32 -21.92
CA MET A 457 5.48 19.04 -23.18
C MET A 457 5.39 17.53 -23.41
N LEU A 458 4.19 17.04 -23.73
CA LEU A 458 3.91 15.65 -24.08
C LEU A 458 3.20 15.63 -25.44
N ARG A 459 3.77 14.97 -26.45
CA ARG A 459 3.13 14.82 -27.76
C ARG A 459 1.74 14.18 -27.61
N TYR A 460 0.78 14.63 -28.41
CA TYR A 460 -0.54 14.02 -28.46
C TYR A 460 -0.45 12.67 -29.17
N GLU A 461 -0.56 11.61 -28.39
CA GLU A 461 -0.45 10.20 -28.78
C GLU A 461 -1.44 9.40 -27.91
N PRO A 462 -1.81 8.16 -28.29
CA PRO A 462 -2.78 7.36 -27.53
C PRO A 462 -2.45 7.25 -26.03
N ASN A 463 -1.16 7.02 -25.69
CA ASN A 463 -0.69 6.90 -24.31
C ASN A 463 -0.81 8.22 -23.51
N SER A 464 -0.54 9.38 -24.13
CA SER A 464 -0.61 10.68 -23.44
C SER A 464 -2.05 11.16 -23.27
N ASN A 465 -2.89 10.99 -24.29
CA ASN A 465 -4.34 11.25 -24.20
C ASN A 465 -5.01 10.30 -23.17
N LYS A 466 -4.61 9.02 -23.20
CA LYS A 466 -4.48 8.11 -22.05
C LYS A 466 -4.36 8.79 -20.68
N LEU A 467 -3.14 9.20 -20.38
CA LEU A 467 -2.72 9.75 -19.10
C LEU A 467 -3.58 10.96 -18.68
N MET A 468 -3.87 11.89 -19.60
CA MET A 468 -4.63 13.10 -19.30
C MET A 468 -6.09 12.81 -18.91
N ASN A 469 -6.74 11.86 -19.60
CA ASN A 469 -8.16 11.60 -19.39
C ASN A 469 -8.45 10.62 -18.24
N ARG A 470 -7.58 9.62 -17.99
CA ARG A 470 -7.83 8.55 -16.99
C ARG A 470 -6.91 8.57 -15.77
N HIS A 471 -5.65 8.97 -15.92
CA HIS A 471 -4.61 8.74 -14.90
C HIS A 471 -4.03 10.02 -14.28
N ILE A 472 -4.76 11.13 -14.39
CA ILE A 472 -4.33 12.47 -13.97
C ILE A 472 -4.15 12.62 -12.45
N GLU A 473 -5.01 12.01 -11.63
CA GLU A 473 -4.85 12.03 -10.17
C GLU A 473 -3.67 11.15 -9.70
N PRO A 474 -3.49 9.89 -10.18
CA PRO A 474 -2.25 9.15 -9.98
C PRO A 474 -0.99 9.96 -10.35
N PHE A 475 -0.99 10.64 -11.51
CA PHE A 475 0.11 11.48 -11.96
C PHE A 475 0.41 12.63 -10.99
N LYS A 476 -0.62 13.35 -10.53
CA LYS A 476 -0.51 14.39 -9.50
C LYS A 476 0.07 13.86 -8.19
N ILE A 477 -0.32 12.66 -7.76
CA ILE A 477 0.25 12.04 -6.55
C ILE A 477 1.73 11.68 -6.75
N VAL A 478 2.13 11.17 -7.93
CA VAL A 478 3.55 10.88 -8.19
C VAL A 478 4.38 12.17 -8.19
N ILE A 479 3.90 13.25 -8.83
CA ILE A 479 4.50 14.59 -8.78
C ILE A 479 4.72 15.06 -7.33
N LEU A 480 3.69 14.94 -6.47
CA LEU A 480 3.79 15.28 -5.04
C LEU A 480 4.80 14.39 -4.30
N SER A 481 4.87 13.10 -4.62
CA SER A 481 5.80 12.16 -3.99
C SER A 481 7.27 12.39 -4.34
N GLN A 482 7.53 13.02 -5.49
CA GLN A 482 8.86 13.42 -5.96
C GLN A 482 9.17 14.90 -5.68
N SER A 483 8.50 15.50 -4.68
CA SER A 483 8.70 16.88 -4.25
C SER A 483 8.55 17.89 -5.41
N LEU A 484 7.41 17.83 -6.11
CA LEU A 484 7.08 18.68 -7.26
C LEU A 484 8.12 18.54 -8.38
N SER A 485 8.44 17.31 -8.78
CA SER A 485 9.25 17.01 -9.97
C SER A 485 8.38 16.41 -11.06
N TRP A 486 8.72 16.65 -12.33
CA TRP A 486 8.15 15.86 -13.42
C TRP A 486 8.62 14.42 -13.29
N PRO A 487 7.71 13.44 -13.17
CA PRO A 487 8.10 12.06 -12.95
C PRO A 487 8.43 11.42 -14.29
N LYS A 488 9.55 11.85 -14.90
CA LYS A 488 10.04 11.38 -16.20
C LYS A 488 10.05 9.86 -16.30
N GLU A 489 10.47 9.23 -15.21
CA GLU A 489 10.44 7.78 -15.01
C GLU A 489 9.02 7.19 -15.20
N PHE A 490 8.01 7.72 -14.51
CA PHE A 490 6.61 7.28 -14.59
C PHE A 490 6.06 7.43 -16.03
N LEU A 491 6.38 8.56 -16.67
CA LEU A 491 6.02 8.79 -18.07
C LEU A 491 6.66 7.75 -18.99
N THR A 492 7.97 7.54 -18.92
CA THR A 492 8.69 6.68 -19.89
C THR A 492 8.44 5.18 -19.71
N LYS A 493 8.58 4.60 -18.51
CA LYS A 493 8.48 3.13 -18.37
C LYS A 493 7.09 2.62 -17.95
N ILE A 494 6.25 3.44 -17.29
CA ILE A 494 4.90 3.00 -16.88
C ILE A 494 3.86 3.35 -17.94
N HIS A 495 3.95 4.54 -18.56
CA HIS A 495 3.00 4.95 -19.61
C HIS A 495 3.56 4.92 -21.04
N ASP A 496 4.86 4.68 -21.25
CA ASP A 496 5.50 4.79 -22.58
C ASP A 496 5.14 6.10 -23.28
N ILE A 497 5.43 7.20 -22.56
CA ILE A 497 5.31 8.57 -23.02
C ILE A 497 6.70 9.19 -22.90
N LYS A 498 7.22 9.75 -23.98
CA LYS A 498 8.49 10.48 -24.01
C LYS A 498 8.29 11.92 -23.52
N PRO A 499 8.83 12.33 -22.36
CA PRO A 499 8.64 13.67 -21.82
C PRO A 499 9.65 14.66 -22.40
N TYR A 500 9.19 15.85 -22.77
CA TYR A 500 10.05 16.95 -23.18
C TYR A 500 9.92 18.10 -22.18
N THR A 501 11.04 18.60 -21.67
CA THR A 501 11.06 19.70 -20.70
C THR A 501 11.61 20.97 -21.34
N ILE A 502 10.86 22.08 -21.27
CA ILE A 502 11.25 23.39 -21.78
C ILE A 502 11.53 24.32 -20.59
N ASN A 503 12.74 24.89 -20.55
CA ASN A 503 13.11 25.83 -19.50
C ASN A 503 12.48 27.20 -19.77
N HIS A 504 11.83 27.77 -18.76
CA HIS A 504 11.38 29.16 -18.74
C HIS A 504 12.54 30.12 -19.07
N PRO A 505 12.29 31.28 -19.69
CA PRO A 505 13.27 32.36 -19.76
C PRO A 505 13.63 32.85 -18.34
N ALA A 506 14.74 33.58 -18.22
CA ALA A 506 15.20 34.10 -16.92
C ALA A 506 14.15 35.04 -16.32
N LYS A 507 13.80 34.86 -15.04
CA LYS A 507 12.72 35.62 -14.38
C LYS A 507 13.00 37.13 -14.36
N ASP A 508 14.27 37.49 -14.35
CA ASP A 508 14.80 38.85 -14.39
C ASP A 508 14.32 39.62 -15.63
N LEU A 509 14.00 38.92 -16.73
CA LEU A 509 13.45 39.49 -17.96
C LEU A 509 11.95 39.84 -17.85
N ILE A 510 11.18 39.26 -16.91
CA ILE A 510 9.72 39.47 -16.82
C ILE A 510 9.40 40.96 -16.55
N ALA A 511 10.24 41.64 -15.77
CA ALA A 511 10.06 43.05 -15.42
C ALA A 511 10.69 44.03 -16.44
N ILE A 512 11.39 43.52 -17.46
CA ILE A 512 12.28 44.32 -18.33
C ILE A 512 11.95 44.15 -19.82
N ASP A 513 11.47 42.97 -20.24
CA ASP A 513 11.26 42.64 -21.65
C ASP A 513 9.81 42.22 -21.94
N ALA A 514 9.12 43.04 -22.73
CA ALA A 514 7.78 42.76 -23.24
C ALA A 514 7.69 41.46 -24.07
N ARG A 515 8.83 40.94 -24.58
CA ARG A 515 8.91 39.70 -25.35
C ARG A 515 9.20 38.46 -24.51
N TYR A 516 9.20 38.53 -23.17
CA TYR A 516 9.39 37.36 -22.30
C TYR A 516 8.45 36.18 -22.67
N TYR A 517 7.16 36.46 -22.84
CA TYR A 517 6.15 35.44 -23.17
C TYR A 517 6.29 34.93 -24.60
N GLU A 518 6.66 35.81 -25.54
CA GLU A 518 6.90 35.45 -26.94
C GLU A 518 8.10 34.50 -27.07
N GLY A 519 9.23 34.82 -26.45
CA GLY A 519 10.43 33.97 -26.44
C GLY A 519 10.22 32.64 -25.70
N TRP A 520 9.30 32.58 -24.73
CA TRP A 520 8.89 31.31 -24.10
C TRP A 520 8.02 30.46 -25.05
N ALA A 521 7.05 31.08 -25.72
CA ALA A 521 6.24 30.43 -26.75
C ALA A 521 7.10 29.91 -27.93
N GLU A 522 8.10 30.68 -28.36
CA GLU A 522 9.05 30.26 -29.39
C GLU A 522 9.82 29.01 -28.99
N ARG A 523 10.43 28.96 -27.80
CA ARG A 523 11.11 27.76 -27.30
C ARG A 523 10.21 26.52 -27.26
N ILE A 524 8.92 26.70 -27.01
CA ILE A 524 7.94 25.60 -27.04
C ILE A 524 7.69 25.14 -28.48
N LEU A 525 7.46 26.07 -29.41
CA LEU A 525 7.20 25.76 -30.82
C LEU A 525 8.44 25.18 -31.52
N GLU A 526 9.62 25.75 -31.32
CA GLU A 526 10.92 25.18 -31.75
C GLU A 526 11.09 23.75 -31.23
N LYS A 527 10.77 23.52 -29.95
CA LYS A 527 10.86 22.19 -29.36
C LYS A 527 9.85 21.23 -30.00
N TRP A 528 8.64 21.69 -30.30
CA TRP A 528 7.65 20.92 -31.04
C TRP A 528 8.12 20.56 -32.45
N HIS A 529 8.64 21.52 -33.23
CA HIS A 529 9.19 21.26 -34.56
C HIS A 529 10.34 20.23 -34.52
N SER A 530 11.25 20.34 -33.55
CA SER A 530 12.31 19.34 -33.31
C SER A 530 11.75 17.95 -32.99
N VAL A 531 10.67 17.86 -32.21
CA VAL A 531 10.02 16.59 -31.85
C VAL A 531 9.26 15.97 -33.03
N LYS A 532 8.55 16.78 -33.81
CA LYS A 532 7.85 16.36 -35.04
C LYS A 532 8.84 15.75 -36.05
N ASN A 533 9.98 16.41 -36.26
CA ASN A 533 10.97 16.02 -37.26
C ASN A 533 11.90 14.87 -36.84
N SER A 534 11.87 14.45 -35.57
CA SER A 534 12.70 13.35 -35.03
C SER A 534 11.92 12.04 -34.82
N SER A 535 10.70 11.96 -35.36
CA SER A 535 9.89 10.74 -35.42
C SER A 535 9.98 10.15 -36.83
N PRO A 536 10.05 8.82 -37.02
CA PRO A 536 9.91 8.22 -38.34
C PRO A 536 8.55 8.56 -38.95
N PRO A 537 8.41 8.59 -40.29
CA PRO A 537 7.11 8.73 -40.93
C PRO A 537 6.18 7.62 -40.45
N ILE A 538 4.92 7.97 -40.20
CA ILE A 538 3.87 6.98 -39.93
C ILE A 538 3.55 6.32 -41.28
N THR A 539 3.95 5.07 -41.43
CA THR A 539 3.53 4.15 -42.50
C THR A 539 2.31 3.36 -42.05
#